data_AF-A0A7Y9IQ93-F1
#
_entry.id   AF-A0A7Y9IQ93-F1
#
_cell.length_a   1.000
_cell.length_b   1.000
_cell.length_c   1.000
_cell.angle_alpha   90.00
_cell.angle_beta   90.00
_cell.angle_gamma   90.00
#
_symmetry.space_group_name_H-M   'P 1'
#
loop_
_entity.id
_entity.type
_entity.pdbx_description
1 polymer ?
#
loop_
_entity_poly.entity_id
_entity_poly.type
_entity_poly.pdbx_seq_one_letter_code
_entity_poly.pdbx_strand_id
1 'polypeptide(L)'
;MPADPGDRTRVLLRMWEDLARQHVSMGGGCACGIGGVTVRLQDFEHDIADYLVAEAERLKQADVLALLSQHVQFDPPGEDEIVKVLRAMADTQSPASPTVVEWLLQRLERTLNSFAKLHGGAAASTVRTTV
;
A
#
# COMPACT_ATOMS: atom_id res chain seq x y z
N MET A 1 -17.17 0.23 -16.51
CA MET A 1 -17.53 1.22 -15.50
C MET A 1 -16.30 1.43 -14.65
N PRO A 2 -15.70 2.63 -14.55
CA PRO A 2 -14.64 2.84 -13.57
C PRO A 2 -15.23 2.47 -12.21
N ALA A 3 -14.54 1.61 -11.45
CA ALA A 3 -14.99 1.23 -10.12
C ALA A 3 -15.11 2.50 -9.26
N ASP A 4 -16.21 2.62 -8.52
CA ASP A 4 -16.42 3.72 -7.59
C ASP A 4 -15.19 3.86 -6.68
N PRO A 5 -14.68 5.08 -6.40
CA PRO A 5 -13.55 5.26 -5.50
C PRO A 5 -13.73 4.55 -4.15
N GLY A 6 -14.95 4.48 -3.62
CA GLY A 6 -15.26 3.73 -2.40
C GLY A 6 -15.10 2.20 -2.54
N ASP A 7 -15.48 1.62 -3.68
CA ASP A 7 -15.20 0.21 -3.99
C ASP A 7 -13.69 -0.06 -4.07
N ARG A 8 -12.94 0.82 -4.74
CA ARG A 8 -11.48 0.69 -4.88
C ARG A 8 -10.76 0.78 -3.56
N THR A 9 -11.12 1.75 -2.70
CA THR A 9 -10.54 1.87 -1.37
C THR A 9 -10.78 0.62 -0.54
N ARG A 10 -11.97 0.02 -0.59
CA ARG A 10 -12.26 -1.24 0.12
C ARG A 10 -11.46 -2.43 -0.40
N VAL A 11 -11.31 -2.55 -1.72
CA VAL A 11 -10.45 -3.57 -2.33
C VAL A 11 -9.01 -3.40 -1.88
N LEU A 12 -8.52 -2.16 -1.86
CA LEU A 12 -7.15 -1.83 -1.49
C LEU A 12 -6.89 -2.04 0.01
N LEU A 13 -7.85 -1.70 0.87
CA LEU A 13 -7.79 -1.98 2.31
C LEU A 13 -7.72 -3.48 2.56
N ARG A 14 -8.54 -4.28 1.87
CA ARG A 14 -8.47 -5.74 1.98
C ARG A 14 -7.12 -6.28 1.50
N MET A 15 -6.61 -5.76 0.38
CA MET A 15 -5.29 -6.14 -0.15
C MET A 15 -4.17 -5.80 0.84
N TRP A 16 -4.22 -4.60 1.45
CA TRP A 16 -3.29 -4.20 2.50
C TRP A 16 -3.34 -5.16 3.68
N GLU A 17 -4.52 -5.40 4.24
CA GLU A 17 -4.69 -6.29 5.39
C GLU A 17 -4.20 -7.71 5.10
N ASP A 18 -4.45 -8.22 3.89
CA ASP A 18 -3.99 -9.56 3.49
C ASP A 18 -2.47 -9.62 3.31
N LEU A 19 -1.84 -8.58 2.74
CA LEU A 19 -0.38 -8.51 2.56
C LEU A 19 0.37 -8.18 3.85
N ALA A 20 -0.18 -7.33 4.71
CA ALA A 20 0.40 -6.95 6.00
C ALA A 20 0.53 -8.16 6.94
N ARG A 21 -0.39 -9.12 6.83
CA ARG A 21 -0.36 -10.40 7.56
C ARG A 21 0.58 -11.44 6.94
N GLN A 22 1.00 -11.26 5.69
CA GLN A 22 1.87 -12.19 4.99
C GLN A 22 3.35 -11.93 5.30
N HIS A 23 4.04 -12.98 5.71
CA HIS A 23 5.49 -12.98 5.84
C HIS A 23 6.12 -13.08 4.46
N VAL A 24 6.82 -12.03 4.03
CA VAL A 24 7.58 -12.04 2.78
C VAL A 24 9.00 -12.45 3.10
N SER A 25 9.40 -13.64 2.64
CA SER A 25 10.80 -14.06 2.72
C SER A 25 11.61 -13.28 1.68
N MET A 26 12.42 -12.33 2.12
CA MET A 26 13.41 -11.64 1.28
C MET A 26 14.63 -12.57 1.17
N GLY A 27 14.49 -13.62 0.36
CA GLY A 27 15.46 -14.70 0.29
C GLY A 27 15.39 -15.46 -1.03
N GLY A 28 15.71 -14.78 -2.14
CA GLY A 28 16.14 -15.47 -3.35
C GLY A 28 17.53 -16.07 -3.10
N GLY A 29 17.59 -17.39 -2.93
CA GLY A 29 18.81 -18.11 -2.60
C GLY A 29 19.94 -17.88 -3.61
N CYS A 30 20.95 -17.10 -3.21
CA CYS A 30 22.31 -17.40 -3.61
C CYS A 30 22.72 -18.69 -2.88
N ALA A 31 23.38 -19.63 -3.58
CA ALA A 31 23.84 -20.91 -3.03
C ALA A 31 24.85 -20.79 -1.87
N CYS A 32 25.24 -19.56 -1.51
CA CYS A 32 26.07 -19.23 -0.37
C CYS A 32 25.14 -18.84 0.79
N GLY A 33 24.63 -19.84 1.53
CA GLY A 33 23.66 -19.62 2.59
C GLY A 33 24.10 -18.56 3.62
N ILE A 34 23.38 -17.43 3.66
CA ILE A 34 23.28 -16.50 4.79
C ILE A 34 21.83 -16.02 4.81
N GLY A 35 21.20 -16.10 5.99
CA GLY A 35 19.75 -16.15 6.21
C GLY A 35 18.89 -15.13 5.48
N GLY A 36 17.77 -15.60 4.92
CA GLY A 36 16.73 -14.74 4.36
C GLY A 36 16.05 -13.96 5.48
N VAL A 37 16.14 -12.64 5.44
CA VAL A 37 15.34 -11.77 6.32
C VAL A 37 13.89 -11.93 5.89
N THR A 38 13.01 -12.31 6.82
CA THR A 38 11.57 -12.29 6.57
C THR A 38 11.08 -10.90 6.94
N VAL A 39 10.76 -10.10 5.94
CA VAL A 39 10.23 -8.75 6.13
C VAL A 39 8.72 -8.80 5.90
N ARG A 40 7.94 -8.09 6.71
CA ARG A 40 6.49 -7.95 6.51
C ARG A 40 6.22 -6.66 5.76
N LEU A 41 5.12 -6.60 5.01
CA LEU A 41 4.68 -5.31 4.45
C LEU A 41 4.43 -4.27 5.58
N GLN A 42 3.98 -4.73 6.75
CA GLN A 42 3.79 -3.89 7.93
C GLN A 42 5.10 -3.22 8.39
N ASP A 43 6.26 -3.86 8.20
CA ASP A 43 7.55 -3.25 8.57
C ASP A 43 7.92 -2.08 7.62
N PHE A 44 7.31 -2.03 6.43
CA PHE A 44 7.43 -0.93 5.46
C PHE A 44 6.29 0.08 5.55
N GLU A 45 5.40 -0.03 6.54
CA GLU A 45 4.23 0.85 6.63
C GLU A 45 4.64 2.32 6.72
N HIS A 46 5.59 2.62 7.61
CA HIS A 46 6.12 3.96 7.78
C HIS A 46 6.85 4.44 6.50
N ASP A 47 7.66 3.59 5.87
CA ASP A 47 8.35 3.93 4.61
C ASP A 47 7.37 4.29 3.48
N ILE A 48 6.21 3.60 3.42
CA ILE A 48 5.15 3.91 2.45
C ILE A 48 4.46 5.24 2.81
N ALA A 49 4.22 5.50 4.09
CA ALA A 49 3.64 6.75 4.56
C ALA A 49 4.57 7.95 4.25
N ASP A 50 5.84 7.82 4.57
CA ASP A 50 6.90 8.78 4.27
C ASP A 50 7.01 9.05 2.76
N TYR A 51 6.98 7.99 1.94
CA TYR A 51 6.95 8.12 0.49
C TYR A 51 5.75 8.94 0.00
N LEU A 52 4.55 8.69 0.52
CA LEU A 52 3.35 9.44 0.13
C LEU A 52 3.45 10.91 0.52
N VAL A 53 3.98 11.21 1.71
CA VAL A 53 4.19 12.59 2.15
C VAL A 53 5.22 13.29 1.28
N ALA A 54 6.41 12.71 1.10
CA ALA A 54 7.47 13.30 0.28
C ALA A 54 7.00 13.55 -1.17
N GLU A 55 6.23 12.63 -1.75
CA GLU A 55 5.69 12.78 -3.10
C GLU A 55 4.60 13.86 -3.18
N ALA A 56 3.76 13.99 -2.14
CA ALA A 56 2.76 15.06 -2.05
C ALA A 56 3.42 16.44 -1.89
N GLU A 57 4.49 16.56 -1.10
CA GLU A 57 5.30 17.78 -0.99
C GLU A 57 5.94 18.15 -2.33
N ARG A 58 6.59 17.19 -2.98
CA ARG A 58 7.25 17.37 -4.28
C ARG A 58 6.28 17.87 -5.35
N LEU A 59 5.05 17.36 -5.34
CA LEU A 59 3.99 17.72 -6.30
C LEU A 59 3.07 18.84 -5.80
N LYS A 60 3.39 19.46 -4.66
CA LYS A 60 2.64 20.57 -4.04
C LYS A 60 1.15 20.26 -3.85
N GLN A 61 0.85 19.02 -3.45
CA GLN A 61 -0.53 18.55 -3.19
C GLN A 61 -0.94 18.89 -1.76
N ALA A 62 -1.28 20.16 -1.51
CA ALA A 62 -1.58 20.66 -0.16
C ALA A 62 -2.75 19.90 0.51
N ASP A 63 -3.80 19.59 -0.24
CA ASP A 63 -4.97 18.87 0.28
C ASP A 63 -4.63 17.42 0.66
N VAL A 64 -3.72 16.79 -0.07
CA VAL A 64 -3.23 15.44 0.26
C VAL A 64 -2.39 15.48 1.53
N LEU A 65 -1.49 16.47 1.66
CA LEU A 65 -0.70 16.66 2.88
C LEU A 65 -1.58 16.95 4.10
N ALA A 66 -2.64 17.72 3.93
CA ALA A 66 -3.59 18.01 5.00
C ALA A 66 -4.35 16.76 5.47
N LEU A 67 -4.62 15.80 4.57
CA LEU A 67 -5.19 14.51 4.94
C LEU A 67 -4.14 13.59 5.61
N LEU A 68 -2.95 13.45 5.02
CA LEU A 68 -1.90 12.58 5.54
C LEU A 68 -1.42 13.01 6.94
N SER A 69 -1.30 14.31 7.20
CA SER A 69 -0.87 14.84 8.50
C SER A 69 -1.83 14.55 9.66
N GLN A 70 -3.06 14.10 9.38
CA GLN A 70 -4.02 13.66 10.40
C GLN A 70 -3.76 12.21 10.85
N HIS A 71 -2.99 11.44 10.08
CA HIS A 71 -2.86 10.00 10.24
C HIS A 71 -1.42 9.48 10.28
N VAL A 72 -0.46 10.25 9.75
CA VAL A 72 0.98 9.90 9.71
C VAL A 72 1.74 10.71 10.76
N GLN A 73 2.56 10.02 11.56
CA GLN A 73 3.42 10.56 12.60
C GLN A 73 4.88 10.24 12.27
N PHE A 74 5.77 11.22 12.39
CA PHE A 74 7.17 11.05 12.03
C PHE A 74 8.09 10.74 13.22
N ASP A 75 7.69 11.09 14.44
CA ASP A 75 8.52 10.88 15.64
C ASP A 75 7.66 10.80 16.93
N PRO A 76 7.50 9.59 17.51
CA PRO A 76 7.82 8.29 16.91
C PRO A 76 6.86 7.97 15.74
N PRO A 77 7.24 7.05 14.83
CA PRO A 77 6.33 6.49 13.84
C PRO A 77 5.04 5.96 14.46
N GLY A 78 3.91 6.25 13.82
CA GLY A 78 2.62 5.74 14.26
C GLY A 78 2.42 4.27 13.90
N GLU A 79 1.53 3.59 14.61
CA GLU A 79 1.04 2.26 14.22
C GLU A 79 -0.16 2.39 13.27
N ASP A 80 -0.29 1.47 12.30
CA ASP A 80 -1.45 1.36 11.40
C ASP A 80 -1.73 2.65 10.60
N GLU A 81 -0.70 3.44 10.26
CA GLU A 81 -0.82 4.73 9.56
C GLU A 81 -1.51 4.59 8.20
N ILE A 82 -1.10 3.60 7.40
CA ILE A 82 -1.68 3.37 6.08
C ILE A 82 -3.11 2.83 6.22
N VAL A 83 -3.37 1.99 7.23
CA VAL A 83 -4.73 1.52 7.53
C VAL A 83 -5.64 2.70 7.90
N LYS A 84 -5.17 3.63 8.73
CA LYS A 84 -5.92 4.84 9.11
C LYS A 84 -6.23 5.71 7.89
N VAL A 85 -5.25 5.93 7.01
CA VAL A 85 -5.46 6.66 5.75
C VAL A 85 -6.48 5.95 4.85
N LEU A 86 -6.36 4.63 4.66
CA LEU A 86 -7.30 3.83 3.86
C LEU A 86 -8.72 3.88 4.43
N ARG A 87 -8.87 3.82 5.76
CA ARG A 87 -10.17 3.96 6.43
C ARG A 87 -10.76 5.35 6.27
N ALA A 88 -9.95 6.39 6.38
CA ALA A 88 -10.39 7.77 6.16
C ALA A 88 -10.85 8.03 4.71
N MET A 89 -10.27 7.32 3.72
CA MET A 89 -10.73 7.35 2.34
C MET A 89 -11.98 6.50 2.08
N ALA A 90 -12.22 5.46 2.89
CA ALA A 90 -13.38 4.58 2.77
C ALA A 90 -14.63 5.14 3.45
N ASP A 91 -14.45 6.05 4.40
CA ASP A 91 -15.54 6.70 5.12
C ASP A 91 -16.28 7.69 4.21
N THR A 92 -17.55 7.38 3.94
CA THR A 92 -18.45 8.23 3.14
C THR A 92 -18.76 9.58 3.80
N GLN A 93 -18.48 9.73 5.09
CA GLN A 93 -18.63 11.00 5.82
C GLN A 93 -17.32 11.80 5.86
N SER A 94 -16.23 11.27 5.31
CA SER A 94 -14.94 11.93 5.26
C SER A 94 -15.02 13.22 4.42
N PRO A 95 -14.42 14.32 4.88
CA PRO A 95 -14.32 15.55 4.09
C PRO A 95 -13.31 15.45 2.94
N ALA A 96 -12.65 14.30 2.76
CA ALA A 96 -11.66 14.11 1.72
C ALA A 96 -12.27 14.30 0.32
N SER A 97 -11.70 15.22 -0.45
CA SER A 97 -12.11 15.47 -1.84
C SER A 97 -11.90 14.22 -2.70
N PRO A 98 -12.78 13.93 -3.69
CA PRO A 98 -12.59 12.83 -4.62
C PRO A 98 -11.23 12.86 -5.35
N THR A 99 -10.68 14.05 -5.59
CA THR A 99 -9.35 14.21 -6.20
C THR A 99 -8.23 13.71 -5.28
N VAL A 100 -8.33 13.96 -3.97
CA VAL A 100 -7.35 13.49 -2.98
C VAL A 100 -7.41 11.97 -2.87
N VAL A 101 -8.62 11.41 -2.81
CA VAL A 101 -8.84 9.96 -2.77
C VAL A 101 -8.26 9.30 -4.02
N GLU A 102 -8.56 9.83 -5.21
CA GLU A 102 -8.02 9.29 -6.47
C GLU A 102 -6.48 9.34 -6.51
N TRP A 103 -5.89 10.44 -6.05
CA TRP A 103 -4.43 10.61 -6.03
C TRP A 103 -3.74 9.56 -5.16
N LEU A 104 -4.30 9.29 -3.98
CA LEU A 104 -3.80 8.29 -3.03
C LEU A 104 -4.02 6.87 -3.56
N LEU A 105 -5.21 6.58 -4.10
CA LEU A 105 -5.54 5.28 -4.68
C LEU A 105 -4.54 4.89 -5.78
N GLN A 106 -4.27 5.77 -6.74
CA GLN A 106 -3.35 5.46 -7.85
C GLN A 106 -1.95 5.08 -7.38
N ARG A 107 -1.46 5.71 -6.29
CA ARG A 107 -0.12 5.47 -5.77
C ARG A 107 -0.06 4.22 -4.92
N LEU A 108 -1.00 4.07 -3.98
CA LEU A 108 -1.08 2.88 -3.14
C LEU A 108 -1.36 1.62 -3.96
N GLU A 109 -2.24 1.69 -4.97
CA GLU A 109 -2.45 0.59 -5.93
C GLU A 109 -1.14 0.22 -6.63
N ARG A 110 -0.36 1.19 -7.10
CA ARG A 110 0.94 0.91 -7.75
C ARG A 110 1.93 0.26 -6.78
N THR A 111 2.07 0.80 -5.57
CA THR A 111 2.99 0.29 -4.54
C THR A 111 2.62 -1.14 -4.15
N LEU A 112 1.35 -1.39 -3.82
CA LEU A 112 0.89 -2.71 -3.39
C LEU A 112 0.89 -3.73 -4.51
N ASN A 113 0.54 -3.36 -5.74
CA ASN A 113 0.66 -4.26 -6.88
C ASN A 113 2.12 -4.60 -7.20
N SER A 114 3.05 -3.64 -7.04
CA SER A 114 4.47 -3.91 -7.21
C SER A 114 4.98 -4.89 -6.14
N PHE A 115 4.61 -4.67 -4.88
CA PHE A 115 4.96 -5.55 -3.77
C PHE A 115 4.39 -6.96 -3.98
N ALA A 116 3.10 -7.07 -4.32
CA ALA A 116 2.45 -8.34 -4.60
C ALA A 116 3.08 -9.09 -5.79
N LYS A 117 3.58 -8.41 -6.83
CA LYS A 117 4.28 -9.06 -7.95
C LYS A 117 5.66 -9.60 -7.57
N LEU A 118 6.39 -8.88 -6.72
CA LEU A 118 7.75 -9.25 -6.32
C LEU A 118 7.75 -10.38 -5.28
N HIS A 119 6.66 -10.53 -4.53
CA HIS A 119 6.60 -11.41 -3.36
C HIS A 119 5.48 -12.45 -3.40
N GLY A 120 4.43 -12.20 -4.18
CA GLY A 120 3.43 -13.20 -4.55
C GLY A 120 4.01 -14.07 -5.65
N GLY A 121 4.71 -15.14 -5.26
CA GLY A 121 5.06 -16.21 -6.18
C GLY A 121 3.81 -16.63 -6.97
N ALA A 122 3.85 -16.41 -8.29
CA ALA A 122 3.00 -17.04 -9.31
C ALA A 122 1.57 -17.44 -8.88
N ALA A 123 0.65 -16.47 -8.80
CA ALA A 123 -0.78 -16.76 -9.05
C ALA A 123 -1.19 -16.47 -10.51
N ALA A 124 -0.20 -16.35 -11.42
CA ALA A 124 -0.40 -16.22 -12.85
C ALA A 124 0.71 -16.95 -13.63
N SER A 125 0.80 -18.27 -13.47
CA SER A 125 1.35 -19.13 -14.51
C SER A 125 0.25 -20.07 -14.97
N THR A 126 -0.52 -19.52 -15.89
CA THR A 126 -1.34 -20.15 -16.93
C THR A 126 -1.23 -21.68 -16.99
N VAL A 127 -2.36 -22.33 -16.72
CA VAL A 127 -2.70 -23.67 -17.21
C VAL A 127 -2.35 -23.75 -18.69
N ARG A 128 -1.23 -24.40 -19.02
CA ARG A 128 -0.91 -24.76 -20.40
C ARG A 128 -1.74 -25.98 -20.73
N THR A 129 -2.90 -25.72 -21.34
CA THR A 129 -3.78 -26.71 -21.95
C THR A 129 -2.98 -27.64 -22.86
N THR A 130 -3.02 -28.91 -22.53
CA THR A 130 -2.63 -30.04 -23.37
C THR A 130 -3.34 -29.96 -24.72
N VAL A 131 -2.58 -30.06 -25.80
CA VAL A 131 -3.08 -30.46 -27.12
C VAL A 131 -2.38 -31.76 -27.49
#